data_AF-A0A2T7P024-F1
#
_entry.id   AF-A0A2T7P024-F1
#
_cell.length_a   1.000
_cell.length_b   1.000
_cell.length_c   1.000
_cell.angle_alpha   90.00
_cell.angle_beta   90.00
_cell.angle_gamma   90.00
#
_symmetry.space_group_name_H-M   'P 1'
#
loop_
_entity.id
_entity.type
_entity.pdbx_description
1 polymer ?
#
loop_
_entity_poly.entity_id
_entity_poly.type
_entity_poly.pdbx_seq_one_letter_code
_entity_poly.pdbx_strand_id
1 'polypeptide(L)' 'MFVRKKDSTSDGVSMHSVASDLWRYEENTKRLRHVTSDLCLQKKANEPQRLVLRTCSTSDLQRWTFQRRQPLTFL' A
#
# COMPACT_ATOMS: atom_id res chain seq x y z
N MET A 1 9.14 5.62 5.42
CA MET A 1 8.93 4.16 5.65
C MET A 1 8.56 3.51 4.32
N PHE A 2 9.17 2.36 4.00
CA PHE A 2 8.83 1.58 2.80
C PHE A 2 8.04 0.34 3.21
N VAL A 3 6.94 0.06 2.51
CA VAL A 3 6.12 -1.13 2.73
C VAL A 3 6.31 -2.06 1.53
N ARG A 4 6.63 -3.33 1.79
CA ARG A 4 6.67 -4.40 0.79
C ARG A 4 5.47 -5.32 0.99
N LYS A 5 4.92 -5.82 -0.11
CA LYS A 5 3.97 -6.93 -0.08
C LYS A 5 4.71 -8.19 0.42
N LYS A 6 4.10 -8.94 1.34
CA LYS A 6 4.62 -10.25 1.76
C LYS A 6 4.13 -11.28 0.76
N ASP A 7 5.02 -11.82 -0.06
CA ASP A 7 4.66 -12.91 -0.98
C ASP A 7 4.46 -14.21 -0.19
N SER A 8 3.37 -14.91 -0.51
CA SER A 8 3.09 -16.27 -0.07
C SER A 8 3.25 -17.15 -1.30
N THR A 9 4.48 -17.62 -1.57
CA THR A 9 4.84 -19.01 -1.91
C THR A 9 6.30 -19.10 -2.36
N SER A 10 6.89 -20.25 -2.00
CA SER A 10 8.21 -20.79 -2.23
C SER A 10 8.74 -20.79 -3.68
N ASP A 11 10.07 -20.69 -3.76
CA ASP A 11 11.00 -21.07 -4.85
C ASP A 11 10.95 -20.32 -6.19
N GLY A 12 12.04 -19.58 -6.47
CA GLY A 12 12.37 -19.01 -7.77
C GLY A 12 12.53 -17.49 -7.73
N VAL A 13 13.75 -17.02 -7.43
CA VAL A 13 14.13 -15.61 -7.52
C VAL A 13 14.03 -15.15 -8.98
N SER A 14 12.88 -14.60 -9.37
CA SER A 14 12.78 -13.78 -10.57
C SER A 14 13.24 -12.37 -10.22
N MET A 15 14.47 -12.06 -10.60
CA MET A 15 15.10 -10.74 -10.44
C MET A 15 14.53 -9.71 -11.43
N HIS A 16 13.21 -9.65 -11.57
CA HIS A 16 12.47 -8.67 -12.37
C HIS A 16 11.42 -7.88 -11.55
N SER A 17 11.29 -8.13 -10.24
CA SER A 17 10.15 -7.64 -9.41
C SER A 17 10.55 -6.76 -8.20
N VAL A 18 11.64 -6.00 -8.27
CA VAL A 18 12.08 -5.20 -7.09
C VAL A 18 11.64 -3.74 -7.10
N ALA A 19 11.26 -3.17 -8.26
CA ALA A 19 10.83 -1.77 -8.34
C ALA A 19 9.30 -1.59 -8.43
N SER A 20 8.58 -2.58 -8.96
CA SER A 20 7.11 -2.57 -9.14
C SER A 20 6.32 -2.70 -7.84
N ASP A 21 6.98 -3.02 -6.73
CA ASP A 21 6.31 -3.38 -5.47
C ASP A 21 6.75 -2.49 -4.29
N LEU A 22 7.43 -1.39 -4.58
CA LEU A 22 7.86 -0.43 -3.58
C LEU A 22 6.79 0.65 -3.36
N TRP A 23 6.39 0.79 -2.10
CA TRP A 23 5.43 1.80 -1.66
C TRP A 23 6.06 2.70 -0.60
N ARG A 24 5.85 4.00 -0.74
CA ARG A 24 6.18 5.01 0.26
C ARG A 24 4.92 5.41 1.00
N TYR A 25 4.95 5.29 2.32
CA TYR A 25 3.93 5.88 3.17
C TYR A 25 4.33 7.29 3.57
N GLU A 26 3.49 8.27 3.24
CA GLU A 26 3.66 9.69 3.54
C GLU A 26 2.88 10.03 4.82
N GLU A 27 3.57 10.12 5.97
CA GLU A 27 2.93 10.26 7.29
C GLU A 27 2.05 11.52 7.42
N ASN A 28 2.52 12.64 6.87
CA ASN A 28 1.83 13.94 6.97
C ASN A 28 0.48 13.94 6.25
N THR A 29 0.40 13.24 5.11
CA THR A 29 -0.80 13.20 4.27
C THR A 29 -1.56 11.88 4.40
N LYS A 30 -1.01 10.91 5.13
CA LYS A 30 -1.53 9.55 5.29
C LYS A 30 -1.74 8.84 3.95
N ARG A 31 -0.84 9.04 2.98
CA ARG A 31 -0.96 8.48 1.62
C ARG A 31 0.00 7.33 1.39
N LEU A 32 -0.39 6.41 0.52
CA LEU A 32 0.47 5.35 0.01
C LEU A 32 0.79 5.63 -1.46
N ARG A 33 2.04 6.03 -1.73
CA ARG A 33 2.55 6.37 -3.05
C ARG A 33 3.37 5.21 -3.60
N HIS A 34 2.99 4.74 -4.78
CA HIS A 34 3.77 3.76 -5.52
C HIS A 34 5.04 4.42 -6.05
N VAL A 35 6.21 3.88 -5.71
CA VAL A 35 7.50 4.56 -5.95
C VAL A 35 7.79 4.72 -7.44
N THR A 36 7.43 3.72 -8.25
CA THR A 36 7.79 3.71 -9.69
C THR A 36 6.83 4.52 -10.55
N SER A 37 5.53 4.47 -10.27
CA SER A 37 4.53 5.18 -11.09
C SER A 37 4.19 6.57 -10.56
N ASP A 38 4.64 6.90 -9.35
CA ASP A 38 4.31 8.16 -8.67
C ASP A 38 2.82 8.34 -8.35
N LEU A 39 2.02 7.28 -8.46
CA LEU A 39 0.59 7.28 -8.20
C LEU A 39 0.28 6.87 -6.76
N CYS A 40 -0.83 7.38 -6.23
CA CYS A 40 -1.31 7.04 -4.90
C CYS A 40 -2.40 5.96 -4.95
N LEU A 41 -2.40 5.09 -3.94
CA LEU A 41 -3.46 4.11 -3.71
C LEU A 41 -4.76 4.82 -3.32
N GLN A 42 -5.85 4.50 -4.01
CA GLN A 42 -7.15 5.11 -3.81
C GLN A 42 -8.27 4.07 -3.77
N LYS A 43 -9.26 4.26 -2.90
CA LYS A 43 -10.55 3.53 -3.01
C LYS A 43 -11.31 3.97 -4.25
N LYS A 44 -11.86 3.02 -5.01
CA LYS A 44 -12.75 3.35 -6.14
C LYS A 44 -14.09 3.84 -5.59
N ALA A 45 -14.47 5.08 -5.91
CA ALA A 45 -15.61 5.77 -5.28
C ALA A 45 -16.93 4.97 -5.33
N ASN A 46 -17.21 4.31 -6.45
CA ASN A 46 -18.45 3.55 -6.64
C ASN A 46 -18.29 2.05 -6.36
N GLU A 47 -17.09 1.60 -5.98
CA GLU A 47 -16.76 0.19 -5.74
C GLU A 47 -15.75 0.12 -4.58
N PRO A 48 -16.19 0.33 -3.32
CA PRO A 48 -15.29 0.54 -2.18
C PRO A 48 -14.39 -0.67 -1.86
N GLN A 49 -14.73 -1.85 -2.38
CA GLN A 49 -13.92 -3.07 -2.30
C GLN A 49 -12.76 -3.09 -3.31
N ARG A 50 -12.75 -2.19 -4.29
CA ARG A 50 -11.69 -2.09 -5.30
C ARG A 50 -10.75 -0.93 -5.01
N LEU A 51 -9.46 -1.21 -5.19
CA LEU A 51 -8.37 -0.25 -5.08
C LEU A 51 -7.85 0.07 -6.47
N VAL A 52 -7.50 1.33 -6.69
CA VAL A 52 -6.94 1.83 -7.95
C VAL A 52 -5.74 2.73 -7.67
N LEU A 53 -4.85 2.86 -8.65
CA LEU A 53 -3.81 3.87 -8.66
C LEU A 53 -4.31 5.14 -9.36
N ARG A 54 -4.16 6.30 -8.70
CA ARG A 54 -4.53 7.61 -9.24
C ARG A 54 -3.49 8.66 -8.90
N THR A 55 -3.53 9.78 -9.61
CA THR A 55 -2.73 10.95 -9.26
C THR A 55 -2.94 11.30 -7.79
N CYS A 56 -1.84 11.53 -7.08
CA CYS A 56 -1.89 11.85 -5.66
C CYS A 56 -2.67 13.15 -5.45
N SER A 57 -3.65 13.12 -4.54
CA SER A 57 -4.53 14.24 -4.22
C SER A 57 -4.71 14.39 -2.71
N THR A 58 -5.50 15.36 -2.29
CA THR A 58 -5.90 15.57 -0.88
C THR A 58 -7.19 14.82 -0.52
N SER A 59 -7.74 14.03 -1.45
CA SER A 59 -8.98 13.29 -1.27
C SER A 59 -8.88 12.27 -0.12
N ASP A 60 -9.95 12.16 0.67
CA ASP A 60 -10.10 11.14 1.71
C ASP A 60 -10.04 9.70 1.15
N LEU A 61 -10.34 9.53 -0.14
CA LEU A 61 -10.24 8.22 -0.80
C LEU A 61 -8.80 7.71 -0.88
N GLN A 62 -7.80 8.57 -0.65
CA GLN A 62 -6.37 8.25 -0.65
C GLN A 62 -5.74 8.25 0.75
N ARG A 63 -6.54 8.39 1.82
CA ARG A 63 -6.05 8.36 3.20
C ARG A 63 -6.08 6.93 3.77
N TRP A 64 -4.96 6.49 4.32
CA TRP A 64 -4.75 5.16 4.86
C TRP A 64 -4.15 5.24 6.25
N THR A 65 -4.65 4.40 7.16
CA THR A 65 -4.07 4.20 8.49
C THR A 65 -3.76 2.73 8.68
N PHE A 66 -2.63 2.44 9.30
CA PHE A 66 -2.26 1.08 9.65
C PHE A 66 -2.74 0.77 11.07
N GLN A 67 -3.60 -0.22 11.20
CA GLN A 67 -3.91 -0.80 12.50
C GLN A 67 -2.86 -1.88 12.79
N ARG A 68 -2.09 -1.70 13.87
CA ARG A 68 -1.30 -2.81 14.41
C ARG A 68 -2.28 -3.83 14.96
N ARG A 69 -2.21 -5.08 14.49
CA ARG A 69 -2.87 -6.16 15.22
C ARG A 69 -2.12 -6.33 16.53
N GLN A 70 -2.77 -6.06 17.66
CA GLN A 70 -2.24 -6.48 18.95
C GLN A 70 -2.21 -8.02 18.94
N PRO A 71 -1.10 -8.66 19.35
CA PRO A 71 -1.13 -10.08 19.65
C PRO A 71 -2.19 -10.32 20.71
N LEU A 72 -3.06 -11.32 20.52
CA LEU A 72 -3.96 -11.76 21.58
C LEU A 72 -3.08 -12.35 22.69
N THR A 73 -2.83 -11.58 23.75
CA THR A 73 -2.30 -12.09 25.01
C THR A 73 -3.44 -12.80 25.72
N PHE A 74 -3.44 -14.14 25.68
CA PHE A 74 -4.24 -14.96 26.57
C PHE A 74 -3.56 -14.94 27.96
N LEU A 75 -4.27 -14.45 28.97
CA LEU A 75 -3.92 -14.61 30.39
C LEU A 75 -4.51 -15.91 30.92
#